data_AF-A0A352VYL9-F1
#
_entry.id   AF-A0A352VYL9-F1
#
_cell.length_a   1.000
_cell.length_b   1.000
_cell.length_c   1.000
_cell.angle_alpha   90.00
_cell.angle_beta   90.00
_cell.angle_gamma   90.00
#
_symmetry.space_group_name_H-M   'P 1'
#
loop_
_entity.id
_entity.type
_entity.pdbx_description
1 polymer ?
#
loop_
_entity_poly.entity_id
_entity_poly.type
_entity_poly.pdbx_seq_one_letter_code
_entity_poly.pdbx_strand_id
1 'polypeptide(L)'
;MNSGNTINKKGNTRILAELVLNTKTGGIPEKACEAAKKMIIDSIGCAIAGYKAEGIPEVLEQLMDWGGKEESTVLIYGKKLPAPLAAFANSAMTHAFDFDHSHQPSGLGHILPSVLPVCLAAAEITGCSGKDFLAAVILGFEVTARLGLAFK
;
A
#
# COMPACT_ATOMS: atom_id res chain seq x y z
N MET A 1 -48.19 12.45 -15.12
CA MET A 1 -48.16 11.07 -14.61
C MET A 1 -46.72 10.60 -14.64
N ASN A 2 -46.16 10.36 -13.44
CA ASN A 2 -44.81 9.84 -13.22
C ASN A 2 -44.66 8.41 -13.75
N SER A 3 -43.57 8.14 -14.45
CA SER A 3 -42.80 6.89 -14.38
C SER A 3 -41.47 7.21 -15.06
N GLY A 4 -40.35 7.36 -14.35
CA GLY A 4 -39.80 6.38 -13.42
C GLY A 4 -38.56 5.80 -14.07
N ASN A 5 -37.52 6.61 -14.28
CA ASN A 5 -36.21 6.12 -14.69
C ASN A 5 -35.08 6.92 -14.06
N THR A 6 -35.11 7.06 -12.74
CA THR A 6 -33.89 7.30 -11.96
C THR A 6 -33.15 5.97 -11.90
N ILE A 7 -32.35 5.68 -12.92
CA ILE A 7 -31.30 4.66 -12.81
C ILE A 7 -30.46 5.07 -11.61
N ASN A 8 -30.56 4.30 -10.53
CA ASN A 8 -29.80 4.48 -9.31
C ASN A 8 -28.32 4.20 -9.60
N LYS A 9 -27.64 5.18 -10.21
CA LYS A 9 -26.23 5.08 -10.57
C LYS A 9 -25.45 5.02 -9.26
N LYS A 10 -24.90 3.84 -8.92
CA LYS A 10 -24.07 3.68 -7.72
C LYS A 10 -22.96 4.75 -7.74
N GLY A 11 -22.80 5.47 -6.63
CA GLY A 11 -21.72 6.46 -6.50
C GLY A 11 -20.35 5.79 -6.55
N ASN A 12 -19.34 6.49 -7.07
CA ASN A 12 -17.98 5.95 -7.27
C ASN A 12 -17.37 5.40 -5.96
N THR A 13 -17.59 6.06 -4.83
CA THR A 13 -17.16 5.58 -3.51
C THR A 13 -17.75 4.20 -3.18
N ARG A 14 -19.04 3.99 -3.47
CA ARG A 14 -19.70 2.69 -3.26
C ARG A 14 -19.12 1.63 -4.20
N ILE A 15 -18.83 1.99 -5.45
CA ILE A 15 -18.24 1.06 -6.43
C ILE A 15 -16.86 0.58 -5.96
N LEU A 16 -15.99 1.48 -5.48
CA LEU A 16 -14.67 1.10 -4.97
C LEU A 16 -14.76 0.29 -3.67
N ALA A 17 -15.66 0.66 -2.76
CA ALA A 17 -15.87 -0.11 -1.53
C ALA A 17 -16.38 -1.53 -1.83
N GLU A 18 -17.36 -1.67 -2.73
CA GLU A 18 -17.87 -2.98 -3.15
C GLU A 18 -16.81 -3.81 -3.87
N LEU A 19 -15.91 -3.19 -4.65
CA LEU A 19 -14.78 -3.88 -5.28
C LEU A 19 -13.89 -4.55 -4.22
N VAL A 20 -13.51 -3.81 -3.18
CA VAL A 20 -12.64 -4.32 -2.11
C VAL A 20 -13.37 -5.40 -1.30
N LEU A 21 -14.63 -5.17 -0.91
CA LEU A 21 -15.40 -6.09 -0.06
C LEU A 21 -15.78 -7.40 -0.76
N ASN A 22 -16.05 -7.36 -2.08
CA ASN A 22 -16.53 -8.53 -2.82
C ASN A 22 -15.40 -9.34 -3.47
N THR A 23 -14.17 -8.81 -3.52
CA THR A 23 -13.04 -9.54 -4.08
C THR A 23 -12.54 -10.57 -3.08
N LYS A 24 -12.82 -11.86 -3.37
CA LYS A 24 -12.25 -12.98 -2.61
C LYS A 24 -10.80 -13.19 -3.02
N THR A 25 -9.94 -13.60 -2.08
CA THR A 25 -8.53 -13.92 -2.34
C THR A 25 -8.33 -14.92 -3.48
N GLY A 26 -9.19 -15.95 -3.56
CA GLY A 26 -9.17 -16.93 -4.65
C GLY A 26 -9.72 -16.44 -6.00
N GLY A 27 -10.32 -15.24 -6.06
CA GLY A 27 -10.84 -14.63 -7.29
C GLY A 27 -9.83 -13.72 -7.99
N ILE A 28 -8.64 -13.52 -7.42
CA ILE A 28 -7.60 -12.67 -8.00
C ILE A 28 -6.88 -13.43 -9.12
N PRO A 29 -6.77 -12.86 -10.33
CA PRO A 29 -6.05 -13.50 -11.43
C PRO A 29 -4.61 -13.86 -11.07
N GLU A 30 -4.15 -15.04 -11.45
CA GLU A 30 -2.79 -15.52 -11.14
C GLU A 30 -1.70 -14.56 -11.62
N LYS A 31 -1.87 -13.98 -12.82
CA LYS A 31 -0.93 -12.97 -13.35
C LYS A 31 -0.80 -11.73 -12.45
N ALA A 32 -1.90 -11.31 -11.80
CA ALA A 32 -1.87 -10.19 -10.86
C ALA A 32 -1.10 -10.57 -9.59
N CYS A 33 -1.30 -11.80 -9.09
CA CYS A 33 -0.53 -12.34 -7.98
C CYS A 33 0.97 -12.41 -8.28
N GLU A 34 1.36 -12.87 -9.47
CA GLU A 34 2.77 -12.91 -9.90
C GLU A 34 3.38 -11.51 -10.03
N ALA A 35 2.67 -10.57 -10.64
CA ALA A 35 3.12 -9.18 -10.75
C ALA A 35 3.31 -8.55 -9.37
N ALA A 36 2.33 -8.69 -8.47
CA ALA A 36 2.41 -8.16 -7.12
C ALA A 36 3.59 -8.72 -6.34
N LYS A 37 3.87 -10.03 -6.43
CA LYS A 37 5.05 -10.62 -5.78
C LYS A 37 6.36 -9.99 -6.26
N LYS A 38 6.50 -9.77 -7.58
CA LYS A 38 7.69 -9.11 -8.14
C LYS A 38 7.83 -7.67 -7.64
N MET A 39 6.73 -6.92 -7.65
CA MET A 39 6.69 -5.54 -7.18
C MET A 39 6.97 -5.42 -5.67
N ILE A 40 6.53 -6.40 -4.86
CA ILE A 40 6.86 -6.47 -3.44
C ILE A 40 8.36 -6.68 -3.24
N ILE A 41 8.97 -7.62 -3.97
CA ILE A 41 10.42 -7.88 -3.89
C ILE A 41 11.21 -6.62 -4.28
N ASP A 42 10.81 -5.98 -5.38
CA ASP A 42 11.39 -4.73 -5.86
C ASP A 42 11.33 -3.60 -4.82
N SER A 43 10.14 -3.39 -4.23
CA SER A 43 9.92 -2.36 -3.20
C SER A 43 10.74 -2.62 -1.93
N ILE A 44 10.86 -3.88 -1.49
CA ILE A 44 11.73 -4.24 -0.38
C ILE A 44 13.20 -3.96 -0.73
N GLY A 45 13.61 -4.25 -1.97
CA GLY A 45 14.94 -3.89 -2.48
C GLY A 45 15.20 -2.38 -2.42
N CYS A 46 14.23 -1.55 -2.80
CA CYS A 46 14.31 -0.10 -2.71
C CYS A 46 14.43 0.38 -1.26
N ALA A 47 13.64 -0.20 -0.34
CA ALA A 47 13.75 0.10 1.09
C ALA A 47 15.13 -0.26 1.67
N ILE A 48 15.70 -1.40 1.26
CA ILE A 48 17.06 -1.80 1.64
C ILE A 48 18.09 -0.82 1.10
N ALA A 49 17.96 -0.34 -0.14
CA ALA A 49 18.86 0.66 -0.69
C ALA A 49 18.72 2.00 0.05
N GLY A 50 17.48 2.43 0.31
CA GLY A 50 17.14 3.72 0.90
C GLY A 50 17.28 3.82 2.42
N TYR A 51 17.56 2.73 3.16
CA TYR A 51 17.52 2.73 4.62
C TYR A 51 18.44 3.75 5.32
N LYS A 52 19.46 4.27 4.61
CA LYS A 52 20.39 5.32 5.05
C LYS A 52 20.51 6.45 4.03
N ALA A 53 19.52 6.63 3.17
CA ALA A 53 19.46 7.79 2.31
C ALA A 53 19.42 9.08 3.15
N GLU A 54 19.81 10.20 2.55
CA GLU A 54 19.80 11.51 3.21
C GLU A 54 18.41 11.81 3.79
N GLY A 55 18.35 12.25 5.05
CA GLY A 55 17.11 12.56 5.77
C GLY A 55 16.42 11.35 6.42
N ILE A 56 16.71 10.12 6.01
CA ILE A 56 16.09 8.92 6.60
C ILE A 56 16.52 8.71 8.06
N PRO A 57 17.81 8.79 8.43
CA PRO A 57 18.22 8.67 9.83
C PRO A 57 17.52 9.67 10.76
N GLU A 58 17.40 10.93 10.34
CA GLU A 58 16.78 12.01 11.11
C GLU A 58 15.28 11.80 11.28
N VAL A 59 14.60 11.37 10.21
CA VAL A 59 13.18 10.97 10.28
C VAL A 59 13.00 9.82 11.24
N LEU A 60 13.84 8.79 11.17
CA LEU A 60 13.75 7.63 12.05
C LEU A 60 14.03 7.98 13.50
N GLU A 61 15.02 8.82 13.78
CA GLU A 61 15.30 9.32 15.12
C GLU A 61 14.06 10.00 15.72
N GLN A 62 13.42 10.88 14.96
CA GLN A 62 12.21 11.57 15.41
C GLN A 62 11.04 10.60 15.66
N LEU A 63 10.81 9.64 14.77
CA LEU A 63 9.73 8.66 14.94
C LEU A 63 9.98 7.75 16.15
N MET A 64 11.24 7.44 16.45
CA MET A 64 11.63 6.66 17.62
C MET A 64 11.47 7.46 18.92
N ASP A 65 11.74 8.77 18.89
CA ASP A 65 11.52 9.67 20.03
C ASP A 65 10.03 9.80 20.37
N TRP A 66 9.16 9.95 19.36
CA TRP A 66 7.71 9.93 19.57
C TRP A 66 7.23 8.61 20.19
N GLY A 67 7.87 7.50 19.82
CA GLY A 67 7.64 6.19 20.40
C GLY A 67 6.18 5.74 20.34
N GLY A 68 5.77 4.97 21.34
CA GLY A 68 4.39 4.47 21.49
C GLY A 68 4.31 2.95 21.48
N LYS A 69 3.11 2.42 21.19
CA LYS A 69 2.86 0.98 21.21
C LYS A 69 3.64 0.27 20.09
N GLU A 70 4.39 -0.76 20.45
CA GLU A 70 5.16 -1.57 19.51
C GLU A 70 4.25 -2.52 18.70
N GLU A 71 3.76 -2.06 17.55
CA GLU A 71 2.78 -2.81 16.74
C GLU A 71 3.36 -3.37 15.46
N SER A 72 4.23 -2.62 14.78
CA SER A 72 4.80 -3.01 13.48
C SER A 72 6.28 -2.72 13.40
N THR A 73 6.99 -3.55 12.64
CA THR A 73 8.44 -3.44 12.43
C THR A 73 8.80 -2.30 11.46
N VAL A 74 9.82 -1.53 11.83
CA VAL A 74 10.58 -0.68 10.91
C VAL A 74 11.60 -1.56 10.20
N LEU A 75 11.42 -1.72 8.87
CA LEU A 75 12.26 -2.56 8.03
C LEU A 75 13.73 -2.22 8.22
N ILE A 76 14.59 -3.24 8.16
CA ILE A 76 16.06 -3.14 8.23
C ILE A 76 16.59 -2.84 9.64
N TYR A 77 15.92 -1.95 10.38
CA TYR A 77 16.27 -1.59 11.75
C TYR A 77 15.78 -2.61 12.78
N GLY A 78 14.70 -3.34 12.49
CA GLY A 78 14.16 -4.40 13.35
C GLY A 78 13.47 -3.90 14.64
N LYS A 79 13.43 -2.58 14.85
CA LYS A 79 12.65 -1.95 15.93
C LYS A 79 11.17 -1.93 15.58
N LYS A 80 10.31 -1.86 16.60
CA LYS A 80 8.87 -1.72 16.43
C LYS A 80 8.39 -0.33 16.86
N LEU A 81 7.38 0.16 16.15
CA LEU A 81 6.69 1.43 16.40
C LEU A 81 5.18 1.23 16.27
N PRO A 82 4.36 2.23 16.67
CA PRO A 82 2.95 2.26 16.29
C PRO A 82 2.81 2.06 14.78
N ALA A 83 1.83 1.26 14.36
CA ALA A 83 1.74 0.82 12.97
C ALA A 83 1.73 1.96 11.94
N PRO A 84 1.08 3.12 12.17
CA PRO A 84 1.16 4.24 11.25
C PRO A 84 2.57 4.82 11.12
N LEU A 85 3.34 4.87 12.21
CA LEU A 85 4.71 5.40 12.21
C LEU A 85 5.68 4.42 11.53
N ALA A 86 5.52 3.12 11.78
CA ALA A 86 6.29 2.09 11.09
C ALA A 86 6.00 2.11 9.57
N ALA A 87 4.73 2.23 9.17
CA ALA A 87 4.35 2.36 7.77
C ALA A 87 4.98 3.60 7.13
N PHE A 88 4.91 4.76 7.81
CA PHE A 88 5.53 6.00 7.33
C PHE A 88 7.05 5.87 7.16
N ALA A 89 7.75 5.34 8.16
CA ALA A 89 9.20 5.10 8.08
C ALA A 89 9.57 4.20 6.89
N ASN A 90 8.84 3.09 6.74
CA ASN A 90 9.05 2.13 5.66
C ASN A 90 8.74 2.73 4.29
N SER A 91 7.71 3.57 4.17
CA SER A 91 7.39 4.33 2.96
C SER A 91 8.49 5.31 2.58
N ALA A 92 8.99 6.08 3.55
CA ALA A 92 10.08 7.03 3.31
C ALA A 92 11.34 6.31 2.79
N MET A 93 11.72 5.19 3.42
CA MET A 93 12.85 4.37 2.96
C MET A 93 12.63 3.80 1.56
N THR A 94 11.42 3.31 1.26
CA THR A 94 11.11 2.69 -0.03
C THR A 94 11.23 3.68 -1.18
N HIS A 95 10.85 4.94 -0.97
CA HIS A 95 10.84 5.97 -2.01
C HIS A 95 12.08 6.88 -2.02
N ALA A 96 13.05 6.65 -1.12
CA ALA A 96 14.12 7.61 -0.85
C ALA A 96 14.99 7.98 -2.07
N PHE A 97 15.14 7.07 -3.04
CA PHE A 97 15.94 7.28 -4.25
C PHE A 97 15.13 7.32 -5.55
N ASP A 98 13.79 7.31 -5.47
CA ASP A 98 12.92 7.29 -6.65
C ASP A 98 13.17 6.09 -7.60
N PHE A 99 13.64 4.97 -7.05
CA PHE A 99 13.92 3.74 -7.78
C PHE A 99 12.74 2.78 -7.87
N ASP A 100 11.72 3.01 -7.04
CA ASP A 100 10.58 2.13 -6.96
C ASP A 100 9.70 2.17 -8.22
N HIS A 101 8.94 1.10 -8.42
CA HIS A 101 8.09 0.95 -9.59
C HIS A 101 7.12 2.11 -9.81
N SER A 102 7.12 2.65 -11.04
CA SER A 102 6.12 3.62 -11.49
C SER A 102 5.00 3.03 -12.36
N HIS A 103 3.76 3.45 -12.10
CA HIS A 103 2.55 3.03 -12.83
C HIS A 103 2.02 4.14 -13.77
N GLN A 104 2.78 4.36 -14.85
CA GLN A 104 2.52 5.40 -15.86
C GLN A 104 1.07 5.51 -16.37
N PRO A 105 0.32 4.40 -16.65
CA PRO A 105 -1.04 4.50 -17.17
C PRO A 105 -1.98 5.31 -16.26
N SER A 106 -1.84 5.18 -14.95
CA SER A 106 -2.68 5.88 -13.97
C SER A 106 -2.39 7.37 -13.83
N GLY A 107 -1.23 7.85 -14.31
CA GLY A 107 -0.76 9.21 -14.04
C GLY A 107 -0.28 9.42 -12.59
N LEU A 108 -0.53 8.48 -11.68
CA LEU A 108 0.14 8.38 -10.40
C LEU A 108 1.44 7.61 -10.63
N GLY A 109 2.58 8.28 -10.48
CA GLY A 109 3.89 7.65 -10.63
C GLY A 109 4.05 6.49 -9.67
N HIS A 110 4.13 6.76 -8.37
CA HIS A 110 4.61 5.80 -7.37
C HIS A 110 3.49 5.35 -6.43
N ILE A 111 2.94 4.15 -6.66
CA ILE A 111 1.82 3.62 -5.86
C ILE A 111 2.33 2.71 -4.72
N LEU A 112 3.25 1.80 -5.04
CA LEU A 112 3.68 0.75 -4.11
C LEU A 112 4.40 1.25 -2.85
N PRO A 113 5.23 2.32 -2.88
CA PRO A 113 5.84 2.83 -1.66
C PRO A 113 4.85 3.30 -0.61
N SER A 114 3.62 3.62 -1.00
CA SER A 114 2.56 3.98 -0.06
C SER A 114 1.71 2.78 0.35
N VAL A 115 1.41 1.87 -0.59
CA VAL A 115 0.51 0.73 -0.34
C VAL A 115 1.22 -0.37 0.46
N LEU A 116 2.42 -0.78 0.04
CA LEU A 116 3.09 -1.94 0.62
C LEU A 116 3.44 -1.75 2.10
N PRO A 117 4.06 -0.63 2.53
CA PRO A 117 4.37 -0.41 3.94
C PRO A 117 3.15 -0.42 4.86
N VAL A 118 2.02 0.13 4.39
CA VAL A 118 0.76 0.11 5.13
C VAL A 118 0.20 -1.30 5.23
N CYS A 119 0.25 -2.08 4.14
CA CYS A 119 -0.16 -3.48 4.16
C CYS A 119 0.72 -4.33 5.10
N LEU A 120 2.04 -4.09 5.14
CA LEU A 120 2.95 -4.78 6.06
C LEU A 120 2.60 -4.46 7.51
N ALA A 121 2.36 -3.19 7.82
CA ALA A 121 2.00 -2.77 9.17
C ALA A 121 0.66 -3.35 9.63
N ALA A 122 -0.34 -3.36 8.74
CA ALA A 122 -1.62 -4.00 9.00
C ALA A 122 -1.50 -5.51 9.16
N ALA A 123 -0.62 -6.17 8.40
CA ALA A 123 -0.39 -7.60 8.49
C ALA A 123 0.22 -8.00 9.84
N GLU A 124 1.16 -7.21 10.39
CA GLU A 124 1.72 -7.47 11.72
C GLU A 124 0.68 -7.32 12.84
N ILE A 125 -0.21 -6.32 12.76
CA ILE A 125 -1.28 -6.14 13.75
C ILE A 125 -2.29 -7.29 13.69
N THR A 126 -2.67 -7.71 12.49
CA THR A 126 -3.78 -8.65 12.28
C THR A 126 -3.35 -10.12 12.29
N GLY A 127 -2.06 -10.40 12.07
CA GLY A 127 -1.56 -11.76 11.89
C GLY A 127 -2.17 -12.47 10.67
N CYS A 128 -2.51 -11.72 9.62
CA CYS A 128 -3.22 -12.25 8.46
C CYS A 128 -2.39 -13.28 7.68
N SER A 129 -3.06 -14.11 6.86
CA SER A 129 -2.36 -15.07 6.02
C SER A 129 -1.62 -14.37 4.88
N GLY A 130 -0.56 -14.98 4.34
CA GLY A 130 0.15 -14.44 3.18
C GLY A 130 -0.75 -14.25 1.93
N LYS A 131 -1.83 -15.03 1.81
CA LYS A 131 -2.83 -14.88 0.75
C LYS A 131 -3.66 -13.61 0.95
N ASP A 132 -4.08 -13.34 2.18
CA ASP A 132 -4.85 -12.13 2.51
C ASP A 132 -3.98 -10.88 2.40
N PHE A 133 -2.72 -10.96 2.84
CA PHE A 133 -1.73 -9.90 2.64
C PHE A 133 -1.53 -9.58 1.15
N LEU A 134 -1.29 -10.60 0.31
CA LEU A 134 -1.09 -10.39 -1.12
C LEU A 134 -2.35 -9.78 -1.78
N ALA A 135 -3.54 -10.22 -1.37
CA ALA A 135 -4.78 -9.65 -1.85
C ALA A 135 -4.95 -8.18 -1.43
N ALA A 136 -4.58 -7.83 -0.19
CA ALA A 136 -4.64 -6.45 0.30
C ALA A 136 -3.70 -5.52 -0.51
N VAL A 137 -2.48 -5.96 -0.82
CA VAL A 137 -1.54 -5.20 -1.66
C VAL A 137 -2.12 -4.97 -3.06
N ILE A 138 -2.68 -6.01 -3.69
CA ILE A 138 -3.27 -5.93 -5.03
C ILE A 138 -4.47 -4.99 -5.04
N LEU A 139 -5.38 -5.12 -4.08
CA LEU A 139 -6.56 -4.28 -4.00
C LEU A 139 -6.22 -2.82 -3.66
N GLY A 140 -5.24 -2.59 -2.78
CA GLY A 140 -4.74 -1.25 -2.48
C GLY A 140 -4.13 -0.57 -3.71
N PHE A 141 -3.38 -1.33 -4.51
CA PHE A 141 -2.85 -0.86 -5.79
C PHE A 141 -3.97 -0.53 -6.78
N GLU A 142 -4.90 -1.46 -6.99
CA GLU A 142 -6.02 -1.31 -7.92
C GLU A 142 -6.90 -0.09 -7.60
N VAL A 143 -7.23 0.11 -6.31
CA VAL A 143 -7.99 1.29 -5.86
C VAL A 143 -7.23 2.57 -6.16
N THR A 144 -5.96 2.64 -5.81
CA THR A 144 -5.12 3.82 -6.06
C THR A 144 -4.98 4.11 -7.56
N ALA A 145 -4.73 3.09 -8.38
CA ALA A 145 -4.61 3.22 -9.82
C ALA A 145 -5.91 3.73 -10.46
N ARG A 146 -7.08 3.23 -10.03
CA ARG A 146 -8.39 3.71 -10.50
C ARG A 146 -8.65 5.15 -10.12
N LEU A 147 -8.25 5.58 -8.92
CA LEU A 147 -8.33 6.98 -8.51
C LEU A 147 -7.46 7.85 -9.43
N GLY A 148 -6.22 7.44 -9.70
CA GLY A 148 -5.33 8.13 -10.64
C GLY A 148 -5.94 8.31 -12.03
N LEU A 149 -6.52 7.24 -12.57
CA LEU A 149 -7.19 7.27 -13.88
C LEU A 149 -8.42 8.19 -13.92
N ALA A 150 -9.08 8.42 -12.79
CA ALA A 150 -10.27 9.27 -12.72
C ALA A 150 -9.95 10.78 -12.69
N PHE A 151 -8.69 11.17 -12.46
CA PHE A 151 -8.25 12.57 -12.49
C PHE A 151 -7.86 13.07 -13.90
N LYS A 152 -7.96 12.22 -14.92
CA LYS A 152 -7.73 12.57 -16.33
C LYS A 152 -9.06 12.82 -17.03
#